data_AF-A0A934GXH3-F1
#
_entry.id   AF-A0A934GXH3-F1
#
_cell.length_a   1.000
_cell.length_b   1.000
_cell.length_c   1.000
_cell.angle_alpha   90.00
_cell.angle_beta   90.00
_cell.angle_gamma   90.00
#
_symmetry.space_group_name_H-M   'P 1'
#
loop_
_entity.id
_entity.type
_entity.pdbx_description
1 polymer ?
#
loop_
_entity_poly.entity_id
_entity_poly.type
_entity_poly.pdbx_seq_one_letter_code
_entity_poly.pdbx_strand_id
1 'polypeptide(L)' 'MNYTETFDEITRLTQERTGIWRECGKTRMTSDMRNRLHEIDKELPALWVMLRREVAANQKPLAERYW' A
#
# COMPACT_ATOMS: atom_id res chain seq x y z
N MET A 1 -4.50 -6.26 14.53
CA MET A 1 -4.62 -5.49 13.27
C MET A 1 -4.92 -6.50 12.19
N ASN A 2 -6.06 -6.34 11.53
CA ASN A 2 -6.57 -7.33 10.60
C ASN A 2 -5.83 -7.11 9.27
N TYR A 3 -5.22 -8.14 8.67
CA TYR A 3 -4.44 -8.00 7.42
C TYR A 3 -5.24 -7.33 6.28
N THR A 4 -6.58 -7.41 6.38
CA THR A 4 -7.54 -6.72 5.52
C THR A 4 -7.37 -5.20 5.57
N GLU A 5 -7.14 -4.61 6.75
CA GLU A 5 -7.02 -3.15 6.93
C GLU A 5 -5.77 -2.59 6.24
N THR A 6 -4.61 -3.23 6.42
CA THR A 6 -3.36 -2.81 5.78
C THR A 6 -3.43 -2.98 4.27
N PHE A 7 -4.05 -4.06 3.79
CA PHE A 7 -4.25 -4.30 2.36
C PHE A 7 -5.25 -3.32 1.72
N ASP A 8 -6.33 -3.01 2.42
CA ASP A 8 -7.33 -2.03 1.97
C ASP A 8 -6.70 -0.64 1.84
N GLU A 9 -5.84 -0.26 2.78
CA GLU A 9 -5.13 1.02 2.73
C GLU A 9 -4.13 1.09 1.57
N ILE A 10 -3.35 0.03 1.34
CA ILE A 10 -2.48 -0.08 0.15
C ILE A 10 -3.30 0.06 -1.13
N THR A 11 -4.46 -0.61 -1.19
CA THR A 11 -5.35 -0.57 -2.34
C THR A 11 -5.88 0.85 -2.56
N ARG A 12 -6.34 1.52 -1.50
CA ARG A 12 -6.83 2.90 -1.52
C ARG A 12 -5.76 3.85 -2.05
N LEU A 13 -4.54 3.81 -1.50
CA LEU A 13 -3.43 4.67 -1.92
C LEU A 13 -2.98 4.39 -3.36
N THR A 14 -3.00 3.12 -3.80
CA THR A 14 -2.66 2.75 -5.18
C THR A 14 -3.70 3.27 -6.18
N GLN A 15 -4.99 3.19 -5.83
CA GLN A 15 -6.08 3.77 -6.62
C GLN A 15 -5.97 5.29 -6.70
N GLU A 16 -5.67 5.94 -5.57
CA GLU A 16 -5.48 7.39 -5.49
C GLU A 16 -4.31 7.84 -6.37
N ARG A 17 -3.14 7.19 -6.26
CA ARG A 17 -1.97 7.42 -7.13
C ARG A 17 -2.31 7.28 -8.61
N THR A 18 -3.05 6.24 -8.96
CA THR A 18 -3.51 6.01 -10.35
C THR A 18 -4.47 7.11 -10.80
N GLY A 19 -5.36 7.56 -9.93
CA GLY A 19 -6.27 8.68 -10.17
C GLY A 19 -5.53 9.97 -10.49
N ILE A 20 -4.50 10.29 -9.69
CA ILE A 20 -3.65 11.47 -9.92
C ILE A 20 -2.99 11.40 -11.30
N TRP A 21 -2.40 10.26 -11.68
CA TRP A 21 -1.78 10.11 -13.00
C TRP A 21 -2.79 10.23 -14.16
N ARG A 22 -4.01 9.71 -13.99
CA ARG A 22 -5.09 9.87 -14.98
C ARG A 22 -5.50 11.33 -15.15
N GLU A 23 -5.65 12.05 -14.05
CA GLU A 23 -5.99 13.49 -14.09
C GLU A 23 -4.86 14.32 -14.70
N CYS A 24 -3.61 13.94 -14.46
CA CYS A 24 -2.44 14.56 -15.12
C CYS A 24 -2.33 14.26 -16.62
N GLY A 25 -2.95 13.17 -17.08
CA GLY A 25 -3.08 12.90 -18.51
C GLY A 25 -4.10 13.81 -19.20
N LYS A 26 -5.07 14.35 -18.45
CA LYS A 26 -6.12 15.25 -18.95
C LYS A 26 -5.78 16.73 -18.73
N THR A 27 -5.12 17.04 -17.63
CA THR A 27 -4.85 18.39 -17.14
C THR A 27 -3.39 18.51 -16.70
N ARG A 28 -2.90 19.73 -16.52
CA ARG A 28 -1.54 19.93 -16.00
C ARG A 28 -1.47 19.48 -14.54
N MET A 29 -0.45 18.69 -14.20
CA MET A 29 -0.09 18.34 -12.82
C MET A 29 0.01 19.61 -11.96
N THR A 30 -0.87 19.71 -10.96
CA THR A 30 -0.83 20.80 -9.97
C THR A 30 0.21 20.51 -8.88
N SER A 31 0.55 21.54 -8.10
CA SER A 31 1.44 21.36 -6.96
C SER A 31 0.85 20.41 -5.92
N ASP A 32 -0.46 20.49 -5.67
CA ASP A 32 -1.15 19.65 -4.68
C ASP A 32 -1.15 18.18 -5.11
N MET A 33 -1.42 17.90 -6.39
CA MET A 33 -1.32 16.56 -6.95
C MET A 33 0.09 15.99 -6.80
N ARG A 34 1.12 16.79 -7.07
CA ARG A 34 2.52 16.38 -6.90
C ARG A 34 2.86 16.10 -5.43
N ASN A 35 2.45 16.98 -4.53
CA ASN A 35 2.67 16.82 -3.10
C ASN A 35 2.00 15.54 -2.60
N ARG A 36 0.75 15.31 -3.00
CA ARG A 36 0.00 14.11 -2.62
C ARG A 36 0.63 12.84 -3.18
N LEU A 37 1.10 12.86 -4.43
CA LEU A 37 1.84 11.74 -5.01
C LEU A 37 3.10 11.41 -4.19
N HIS A 38 3.81 12.45 -3.74
CA HIS A 38 5.02 12.28 -2.93
C HIS A 38 4.74 11.72 -1.53
N GLU A 39 3.61 12.09 -0.91
CA GLU A 39 3.13 11.48 0.34
C GLU A 39 2.83 9.99 0.14
N ILE A 40 2.05 9.66 -0.92
CA ILE A 40 1.70 8.27 -1.24
C ILE A 40 2.95 7.43 -1.48
N ASP A 41 3.92 7.95 -2.24
CA ASP A 41 5.17 7.24 -2.55
C ASP A 41 6.05 7.03 -1.29
N LYS A 42 5.90 7.84 -0.23
CA LYS A 42 6.55 7.64 1.07
C LYS A 42 5.85 6.61 1.94
N GLU A 43 4.52 6.57 1.92
CA GLU A 43 3.71 5.72 2.79
C GLU A 43 3.65 4.26 2.31
N LEU A 44 3.51 4.05 0.98
CA LEU A 44 3.34 2.73 0.40
C LEU A 44 4.43 1.71 0.81
N PRO A 45 5.74 2.03 0.79
CA PRO A 45 6.78 1.08 1.19
C PRO A 45 6.62 0.57 2.63
N ALA A 46 6.24 1.44 3.56
CA ALA A 46 6.05 1.07 4.96
C ALA A 46 4.85 0.12 5.13
N LEU A 47 3.74 0.41 4.44
CA LEU A 47 2.55 -0.43 4.45
C LEU A 47 2.82 -1.82 3.84
N TRP A 48 3.60 -1.90 2.76
CA TRP A 48 4.01 -3.20 2.18
C TRP A 48 4.85 -4.03 3.14
N VAL A 49 5.76 -3.40 3.90
CA VAL A 49 6.53 -4.08 4.94
C VAL A 49 5.62 -4.57 6.07
N MET A 50 4.66 -3.75 6.49
CA MET A 50 3.66 -4.11 7.51
C MET A 50 2.82 -5.30 7.06
N LEU A 51 2.25 -5.25 5.85
CA LEU A 51 1.45 -6.34 5.28
C LEU A 51 2.26 -7.64 5.21
N ARG A 52 3.53 -7.56 4.79
CA ARG A 52 4.41 -8.74 4.73
C ARG A 52 4.62 -9.38 6.10
N ARG A 53 4.77 -8.56 7.15
CA ARG A 53 4.90 -9.04 8.53
C ARG A 53 3.59 -9.66 9.04
N GLU A 54 2.46 -9.07 8.73
CA GLU A 54 1.13 -9.59 9.09
C GLU A 54 0.86 -10.94 8.44
N VAL A 55 1.17 -11.08 7.14
CA VAL A 55 1.06 -12.35 6.42
C VAL A 55 2.00 -13.41 7.01
N ALA A 56 3.24 -13.05 7.30
CA ALA A 56 4.21 -13.97 7.91
C ALA A 56 3.79 -14.40 9.32
N ALA A 57 3.20 -13.50 10.12
CA ALA A 57 2.70 -13.81 11.46
C ALA A 57 1.49 -14.76 11.41
N ASN A 58 0.65 -14.67 10.37
CA ASN A 58 -0.49 -15.56 10.18
C ASN A 58 -0.09 -16.92 9.55
N GLN A 59 1.05 -17.00 8.88
CA GLN A 59 1.62 -18.26 8.42
C GLN A 59 2.40 -18.91 9.58
N LYS A 60 1.72 -19.73 10.40
CA LYS A 60 2.40 -20.60 11.35
C LYS A 60 3.49 -21.42 10.64
N PRO A 61 4.70 -21.54 11.21
CA PRO A 61 5.74 -22.37 10.61
C PRO A 61 5.24 -23.82 10.55
N LEU A 62 5.25 -24.41 9.35
CA LEU A 62 4.93 -25.83 9.08
C LEU A 62 5.82 -26.83 9.84
N ALA A 63 6.78 -26.36 10.64
CA ALA A 63 7.77 -27.16 11.35
C ALA A 63 7.23 -27.97 12.54
N GLU A 64 6.01 -27.69 13.03
CA GLU A 64 5.39 -28.43 14.14
C GLU A 64 4.65 -29.71 13.71
N ARG A 65 4.60 -30.04 12.41
CA ARG A 65 3.80 -31.18 11.90
C ARG A 65 4.57 -32.49 11.71
N TYR A 66 5.85 -32.55 12.05
CA TYR A 66 6.74 -33.70 11.80
C TYR A 66 7.65 -34.07 12.97
N TRP A 67 7.13 -34.04 14.21
CA TRP A 67 7.82 -34.60 15.38
C TRP A 67 6.83 -35.46 16.17
#